data_AF-A0A937HIG6-F1
#
_entry.id   AF-A0A937HIG6-F1
#
_cell.length_a   1.000
_cell.length_b   1.000
_cell.length_c   1.000
_cell.angle_alpha   90.00
_cell.angle_beta   90.00
_cell.angle_gamma   90.00
#
_symmetry.space_group_name_H-M   'P 1'
#
loop_
_entity.id
_entity.type
_entity.pdbx_description
1 polymer ?
#
loop_
_entity_poly.entity_id
_entity_poly.type
_entity_poly.pdbx_seq_one_letter_code
_entity_poly.pdbx_strand_id
1 'polypeptide(L)'
;MKNTDALHIIGGGLAGSEAAWQAAEAGAQVVLHEMRPVRKTDAHVTDGLAELVCSNSFRSDDAETNAVGLLHAELRDSGSLIMACADTHQVPAGGALAVD
;
A
#
# COMPACT_ATOMS: atom_id res chain seq x y z
N MET A 1 -0.25 -12.58 -30.30
CA MET A 1 -0.90 -11.27 -30.06
C MET A 1 -0.05 -10.53 -29.05
N LYS A 2 0.66 -9.48 -29.47
CA LYS A 2 1.31 -8.53 -28.56
C LYS A 2 0.34 -7.37 -28.37
N ASN A 3 -0.55 -7.48 -27.39
CA ASN A 3 -1.16 -6.28 -26.84
C ASN A 3 -0.20 -5.82 -25.74
N THR A 4 0.83 -5.08 -26.13
CA THR A 4 1.97 -4.65 -25.31
C THR A 4 1.74 -3.28 -24.68
N ASP A 5 0.49 -2.93 -24.40
CA ASP A 5 0.20 -1.69 -23.72
C ASP A 5 0.37 -1.96 -22.23
N ALA A 6 1.49 -1.46 -21.69
CA ALA A 6 1.75 -1.55 -20.26
C ALA A 6 0.62 -0.87 -19.48
N LEU A 7 0.29 -1.38 -18.30
CA LEU A 7 -0.62 -0.72 -17.37
C LEU A 7 0.12 0.42 -16.68
N HIS A 8 -0.31 1.64 -16.93
CA HIS A 8 0.26 2.84 -16.29
C HIS A 8 -0.48 3.14 -14.99
N ILE A 9 0.28 3.26 -13.91
CA ILE A 9 -0.24 3.66 -12.58
C ILE A 9 0.43 4.97 -12.20
N ILE A 10 -0.38 5.97 -11.87
CA ILE A 10 0.10 7.32 -11.57
C ILE A 10 0.01 7.56 -10.06
N GLY A 11 1.16 7.67 -9.42
CA GLY A 11 1.33 7.88 -7.98
C GLY A 11 1.79 6.61 -7.25
N GLY A 12 2.87 6.73 -6.48
CA GLY A 12 3.49 5.67 -5.69
C GLY A 12 3.05 5.63 -4.23
N GLY A 13 1.84 6.10 -3.90
CA GLY A 13 1.27 5.99 -2.55
C GLY A 13 0.84 4.56 -2.21
N LEU A 14 0.15 4.37 -1.07
CA LEU A 14 -0.35 3.05 -0.65
C LEU A 14 -1.16 2.35 -1.75
N ALA A 15 -2.17 3.04 -2.30
CA ALA A 15 -3.03 2.48 -3.34
C ALA A 15 -2.29 2.19 -4.66
N GLY A 16 -1.39 3.08 -5.08
CA GLY A 16 -0.64 2.88 -6.32
C GLY A 16 0.40 1.76 -6.23
N SER A 17 1.01 1.61 -5.06
CA SER A 17 1.94 0.50 -4.78
C SER A 17 1.22 -0.84 -4.77
N GLU A 18 0.06 -0.92 -4.10
CA GLU A 18 -0.77 -2.14 -4.10
C GLU A 18 -1.29 -2.47 -5.51
N ALA A 19 -1.82 -1.48 -6.24
CA ALA A 19 -2.30 -1.69 -7.61
C ALA A 19 -1.18 -2.17 -8.55
N ALA A 20 0.03 -1.60 -8.41
CA ALA A 20 1.19 -2.01 -9.22
C ALA A 20 1.61 -3.44 -8.89
N TRP A 21 1.63 -3.80 -7.62
CA TRP A 21 1.95 -5.14 -7.15
C TRP A 21 0.95 -6.17 -7.67
N GLN A 22 -0.35 -5.95 -7.41
CA GLN A 22 -1.41 -6.88 -7.83
C GLN A 22 -1.45 -7.07 -9.35
N ALA A 23 -1.30 -6.00 -10.12
CA ALA A 23 -1.26 -6.10 -11.58
C ALA A 23 -0.02 -6.85 -12.08
N ALA A 24 1.15 -6.62 -11.48
CA ALA A 24 2.38 -7.33 -11.83
C ALA A 24 2.30 -8.82 -11.48
N GLU A 25 1.79 -9.17 -10.30
CA GLU A 25 1.57 -10.56 -9.88
C GLU A 25 0.56 -11.29 -10.79
N ALA A 26 -0.44 -10.56 -11.32
CA ALA A 26 -1.36 -11.08 -12.33
C ALA A 26 -0.75 -11.20 -13.75
N GLY A 27 0.53 -10.87 -13.93
CA GLY A 27 1.28 -11.00 -15.19
C GLY A 27 1.17 -9.79 -16.13
N ALA A 28 0.62 -8.67 -15.69
CA ALA A 28 0.59 -7.45 -16.49
C ALA A 28 1.98 -6.78 -16.52
N GLN A 29 2.34 -6.20 -17.66
CA GLN A 29 3.47 -5.28 -17.72
C GLN A 29 3.06 -3.95 -17.09
N VAL A 30 3.67 -3.54 -15.98
CA VAL A 30 3.29 -2.33 -15.23
C VAL A 30 4.36 -1.24 -15.38
N VAL A 31 3.91 0.00 -15.53
CA VAL A 31 4.74 1.20 -15.38
C VAL A 31 4.16 2.06 -14.26
N LEU A 32 4.86 2.10 -13.12
CA LEU A 32 4.53 2.96 -11.99
C LEU A 32 5.24 4.31 -12.13
N HIS A 33 4.46 5.39 -12.13
CA HIS A 33 4.95 6.77 -12.18
C HIS A 33 4.90 7.37 -10.78
N GLU A 34 6.04 7.79 -10.25
CA GLU A 34 6.13 8.54 -9.00
C GLU A 34 6.91 9.83 -9.27
N MET A 35 6.37 10.96 -8.79
CA MET A 35 7.00 12.27 -9.01
C MET A 35 8.21 12.48 -8.09
N ARG A 36 8.24 11.82 -6.94
CA ARG A 36 9.40 11.76 -6.04
C ARG A 36 10.47 10.83 -6.65
N PRO A 37 11.76 11.15 -6.52
CA PRO A 37 12.37 12.23 -5.73
C PRO A 37 12.35 13.62 -6.39
N VAL A 38 12.00 13.72 -7.67
CA VAL A 38 12.19 14.95 -8.47
C VAL A 38 11.33 16.10 -7.95
N ARG A 39 10.07 15.82 -7.58
CA ARG A 39 9.16 16.77 -6.96
C ARG A 39 8.63 16.22 -5.65
N LYS A 40 9.15 16.75 -4.54
CA LYS A 40 8.66 16.47 -3.18
C LYS A 40 7.45 17.35 -2.83
N THR A 41 6.74 16.97 -1.78
CA THR A 41 5.75 17.83 -1.12
C THR A 41 6.09 17.94 0.36
N ASP A 42 5.55 18.94 1.05
CA ASP A 42 5.82 19.16 2.48
C ASP A 42 5.40 17.99 3.38
N ALA A 43 4.51 17.12 2.89
CA ALA A 43 4.05 15.94 3.60
C ALA A 43 5.04 14.76 3.51
N HIS A 44 5.80 14.65 2.41
CA HIS A 44 6.69 13.50 2.19
C HIS A 44 8.11 13.83 2.64
N VAL A 45 8.70 12.96 3.46
CA VAL A 45 10.08 13.06 3.94
C VAL A 45 11.01 12.12 3.18
N THR A 46 10.48 11.10 2.49
CA THR A 46 11.28 10.14 1.74
C THR A 46 11.05 10.22 0.22
N ASP A 47 11.89 9.50 -0.50
CA ASP A 47 11.74 9.24 -1.94
C ASP A 47 11.15 7.85 -2.23
N GLY A 48 10.67 7.18 -1.17
CA GLY A 48 10.11 5.84 -1.22
C GLY A 48 8.63 5.79 -1.61
N LEU A 49 8.20 4.59 -1.99
CA LEU A 49 6.80 4.27 -2.26
C LEU A 49 6.06 3.97 -0.96
N ALA A 50 4.74 4.05 -0.99
CA ALA A 50 3.85 3.69 0.14
C ALA A 50 4.16 4.42 1.47
N GLU A 51 4.78 5.59 1.41
CA GLU A 51 5.12 6.38 2.59
C GLU A 51 3.89 6.80 3.41
N LEU A 52 3.94 6.59 4.73
CA LEU A 52 2.97 7.12 5.68
C LEU A 52 3.38 8.53 6.13
N VAL A 53 2.62 9.54 5.70
CA VAL A 53 2.96 10.96 5.90
C VAL A 53 2.28 11.63 7.09
N CYS A 54 1.47 10.90 7.85
CA CYS A 54 0.71 11.43 8.98
C CYS A 54 0.85 10.50 10.20
N SER A 55 -0.16 9.69 10.49
CA SER A 55 -0.06 8.64 11.51
C SER A 55 0.57 7.39 10.91
N ASN A 56 1.34 6.67 11.72
CA ASN A 56 1.83 5.33 11.41
C ASN A 56 0.79 4.22 11.70
N SER A 57 -0.47 4.59 11.96
CA SER A 57 -1.56 3.64 12.22
C SER A 57 -2.46 3.46 11.00
N PHE A 58 -2.69 2.19 10.64
CA PHE A 58 -3.75 1.76 9.73
C PHE A 58 -5.12 1.64 10.41
N ARG A 59 -5.26 2.13 11.66
CA ARG A 59 -6.47 2.05 12.51
C ARG A 59 -6.73 0.62 13.00
N SER A 60 -7.94 0.38 13.50
CA SER A 60 -8.36 -0.88 14.15
C SER A 60 -8.10 -2.09 13.25
N ASP A 61 -7.52 -3.15 13.83
CA ASP A 61 -7.33 -4.44 13.15
C ASP A 61 -8.36 -5.50 13.58
N ASP A 62 -9.34 -5.11 14.40
CA ASP A 62 -10.47 -5.96 14.78
C ASP A 62 -11.45 -6.16 13.61
N ALA A 63 -11.43 -7.34 13.00
CA ALA A 63 -12.30 -7.71 11.89
C ALA A 63 -13.74 -8.04 12.29
N GLU A 64 -14.02 -8.33 13.57
CA GLU A 64 -15.35 -8.70 14.03
C GLU A 64 -16.23 -7.48 14.27
N THR A 65 -15.64 -6.39 14.78
CA THR A 65 -16.42 -5.21 15.20
C THR A 65 -16.03 -3.90 14.50
N ASN A 66 -15.00 -3.89 13.64
CA ASN A 66 -14.57 -2.70 12.92
C ASN A 66 -14.52 -2.91 11.40
N ALA A 67 -15.14 -2.00 10.64
CA ALA A 67 -15.14 -2.06 9.17
C ALA A 67 -13.72 -1.97 8.56
N VAL A 68 -12.80 -1.23 9.18
CA VAL A 68 -11.41 -1.13 8.72
C VAL A 68 -10.66 -2.44 8.98
N GLY A 69 -10.88 -3.06 10.15
CA GLY A 69 -10.31 -4.37 10.47
C GLY A 69 -10.82 -5.48 9.54
N LEU A 70 -12.11 -5.44 9.16
CA LEU A 70 -12.66 -6.36 8.18
C LEU A 70 -11.98 -6.19 6.81
N LEU A 71 -11.80 -4.94 6.37
CA LEU A 71 -11.08 -4.65 5.13
C LEU A 71 -9.63 -5.16 5.18
N HIS A 72 -8.95 -5.03 6.32
CA HIS A 72 -7.61 -5.60 6.48
C HIS A 72 -7.60 -7.12 6.32
N ALA A 73 -8.58 -7.83 6.88
CA ALA A 73 -8.71 -9.27 6.71
C ALA A 73 -8.93 -9.65 5.24
N GLU A 74 -9.82 -8.95 4.53
CA GLU A 74 -10.07 -9.17 3.09
C GLU A 74 -8.82 -8.89 2.23
N LEU A 75 -8.05 -7.86 2.59
CA LEU A 75 -6.79 -7.53 1.92
C LEU A 75 -5.72 -8.60 2.17
N ARG A 76 -5.64 -9.15 3.39
CA ARG A 76 -4.74 -10.28 3.70
C ARG A 76 -5.12 -11.53 2.90
N ASP A 77 -6.41 -11.86 2.83
CA ASP A 77 -6.92 -12.99 2.03
C ASP A 77 -6.65 -12.80 0.53
N SER A 78 -6.59 -11.54 0.08
CA SER A 78 -6.27 -11.17 -1.30
C SER A 78 -4.76 -11.10 -1.58
N GLY A 79 -3.89 -11.41 -0.62
CA GLY A 79 -2.44 -11.36 -0.80
C GLY A 79 -1.89 -9.95 -0.93
N SER A 80 -2.44 -8.98 -0.18
CA SER A 80 -2.00 -7.58 -0.22
C SER A 80 -0.53 -7.41 0.18
N LEU A 81 0.21 -6.66 -0.65
CA LEU A 81 1.58 -6.24 -0.34
C LEU A 81 1.61 -5.32 0.89
N ILE A 82 0.71 -4.34 0.94
CA ILE A 82 0.65 -3.36 2.03
C ILE A 82 0.37 -4.06 3.37
N MET A 83 -0.58 -5.00 3.41
CA MET A 83 -0.87 -5.74 4.65
C MET A 83 0.28 -6.66 5.06
N ALA A 84 0.92 -7.35 4.12
CA ALA A 84 2.10 -8.17 4.43
C ALA A 84 3.26 -7.34 5.01
N CYS A 85 3.51 -6.16 4.43
CA CYS A 85 4.50 -5.22 4.98
C CYS A 85 4.09 -4.71 6.35
N ALA A 86 2.81 -4.36 6.56
CA ALA A 86 2.31 -3.87 7.82
C ALA A 86 2.42 -4.91 8.95
N ASP A 87 2.09 -6.17 8.66
CA ASP A 87 2.22 -7.28 9.61
C ASP A 87 3.68 -7.51 10.02
N THR A 88 4.62 -7.35 9.08
CA THR A 88 6.07 -7.52 9.35
C THR A 88 6.64 -6.39 10.21
N HIS A 89 6.07 -5.19 10.12
CA HIS A 89 6.56 -3.98 10.80
C HIS A 89 5.66 -3.53 11.96
N GLN A 90 4.78 -4.42 12.44
CA GLN A 90 3.78 -4.07 13.44
C GLN A 90 4.41 -3.68 14.78
N VAL A 91 3.90 -2.60 15.38
CA VAL A 91 4.24 -2.14 16.74
C VAL A 91 2.99 -2.09 17.65
N PRO A 92 3.15 -2.17 18.99
CA PRO A 92 2.01 -2.14 19.92
C PRO A 92 1.18 -0.84 19.83
N ALA A 93 -0.13 -0.95 19.57
CA ALA A 93 -1.00 0.22 19.39
C ALA A 93 -2.45 0.05 19.88
N GLY A 94 -2.68 -0.71 20.97
CA GLY A 94 -3.97 -0.70 21.68
C GLY A 94 -5.18 -1.13 20.84
N GLY A 95 -5.01 -2.15 19.99
CA GLY A 95 -6.06 -2.70 19.12
C GLY A 95 -6.04 -2.15 17.68
N ALA A 96 -5.24 -1.11 17.43
CA ALA A 96 -4.91 -0.70 16.07
C ALA A 96 -3.72 -1.47 15.50
N LEU A 97 -3.68 -1.59 14.17
CA LEU A 97 -2.47 -1.91 13.42
C LEU A 97 -1.67 -0.61 13.25
N ALA A 98 -0.50 -0.54 13.86
CA ALA A 98 0.47 0.53 13.65
C ALA A 98 1.83 -0.06 13.28
N VAL A 99 2.64 0.70 12.54
CA VAL A 99 3.86 0.20 11.89
C VAL A 99 5.07 1.14 12.10
N ASP A 100 6.28 0.63 11.90
CA ASP A 100 7.54 1.40 11.84
C ASP A 100 8.43 0.96 10.66
#